data_AF-A0A0F9GXC7-F1
#
_entry.id   AF-A0A0F9GXC7-F1
#
_cell.length_a   1.000
_cell.length_b   1.000
_cell.length_c   1.000
_cell.angle_alpha   90.00
_cell.angle_beta   90.00
_cell.angle_gamma   90.00
#
_symmetry.space_group_name_H-M   'P 1'
#
loop_
_entity.id
_entity.type
_entity.pdbx_description
1 polymer ?
#
loop_
_entity_poly.entity_id
_entity_poly.type
_entity_poly.pdbx_seq_one_letter_code
_entity_poly.pdbx_strand_id
1 'polypeptide(L)'
;MTESDDKIVSAKIKGADSIEKLKKINTAANYCYNCNRCVNVCPVAYLGIFNPRNLITDLTFLTPEEALEKNDIWKCLTCGLCSVYCPMTKDNVGVNFTKIIKDLRSLSSGFKPLQEGLLSCNHERVYSSLPKLMAEDKIKFTNKTGFLDRTGLKTTDKGEIGYFMGCVPFLTGTAPCVVGCPAGVDVQGYVSLISEGKYQESIDLIRDTNPLPYLCGRICTEQCALNCNRQYFDDPVAIRQLKRFVSDWETEHPNQSKIKPVPQTKEKVAIIGAGPGGLSAAYFLARMGYKPTIFEKGDKTGGVVRYGVPQYRLSDEALDHDVEFIKSMGVEIVLNKEFGSNFTVDDLWKGGFKSVFIAVGLYVPKTLRLEGEDLPNVDVAIDFLLDRKYGCAKNPEEFKGKTFGIIGGGAVAVDVGETAIRLGASKTDLVDILTEEVLKNVLKDLHEAEREVMEYHFETSTTNITQEPDGKLALNCYKIEWGDPETGRRPLTKIEGSEFKIVVDYIVIAIGQGLDLKPLNAATDNKLKIERGIIVVDDLTFETGIPGVFAGGDI
;
A
#
# COMPACT_ATOMS: atom_id res chain seq x y z
N MET A 1 -37.38 -13.19 -19.96
CA MET A 1 -38.52 -13.66 -19.13
C MET A 1 -39.23 -12.40 -18.65
N THR A 2 -40.11 -11.88 -19.49
CA THR A 2 -41.59 -11.96 -19.39
C THR A 2 -42.14 -10.95 -18.38
N GLU A 3 -42.87 -9.99 -18.93
CA GLU A 3 -43.90 -9.12 -18.33
C GLU A 3 -44.17 -9.34 -16.83
N SER A 4 -43.85 -8.32 -16.03
CA SER A 4 -44.54 -8.09 -14.75
C SER A 4 -44.85 -6.60 -14.62
N ASP A 5 -45.71 -6.11 -15.52
CA ASP A 5 -46.26 -4.75 -15.46
C ASP A 5 -47.22 -4.52 -14.27
N ASP A 6 -47.44 -5.53 -13.42
CA ASP A 6 -48.41 -5.51 -12.31
C ASP A 6 -47.80 -5.58 -10.89
N LYS A 7 -46.63 -4.97 -10.66
CA LYS A 7 -46.10 -4.76 -9.28
C LYS A 7 -46.16 -3.30 -8.82
N ILE A 8 -47.19 -2.56 -9.20
CA ILE A 8 -47.45 -1.19 -8.75
C ILE A 8 -48.97 -1.12 -8.52
N VAL A 9 -49.52 -1.03 -7.31
CA VAL A 9 -49.53 0.16 -6.43
C VAL A 9 -49.90 -0.31 -5.01
N SER A 10 -49.10 -0.01 -3.99
CA SER A 10 -49.53 -0.10 -2.59
C SER A 10 -50.26 1.18 -2.15
N ALA A 11 -51.15 1.05 -1.16
CA ALA A 11 -52.09 2.10 -0.72
C ALA A 11 -51.47 3.42 -0.18
N LYS A 12 -50.13 3.52 -0.06
CA LYS A 12 -49.44 4.64 0.59
C LYS A 12 -48.65 5.58 -0.33
N ILE A 13 -48.40 5.21 -1.60
CA ILE A 13 -47.74 6.08 -2.59
C ILE A 13 -48.79 6.49 -3.64
N LYS A 14 -49.41 7.67 -3.51
CA LYS A 14 -50.49 8.13 -4.40
C LYS A 14 -50.01 9.20 -5.39
N GLY A 15 -50.35 9.04 -6.67
CA GLY A 15 -50.18 10.03 -7.75
C GLY A 15 -49.48 9.46 -8.99
N ALA A 16 -49.94 9.82 -10.20
CA ALA A 16 -49.40 9.33 -11.47
C ALA A 16 -47.88 9.59 -11.62
N ASP A 17 -47.40 10.74 -11.15
CA ASP A 17 -45.98 11.11 -11.11
C ASP A 17 -45.13 10.18 -10.23
N SER A 18 -45.73 9.57 -9.20
CA SER A 18 -45.01 8.67 -8.29
C SER A 18 -44.75 7.30 -8.92
N ILE A 19 -45.70 6.83 -9.74
CA ILE A 19 -45.59 5.55 -10.46
C ILE A 19 -44.50 5.65 -11.54
N GLU A 20 -44.45 6.76 -12.27
CA GLU A 20 -43.44 6.98 -13.31
C GLU A 20 -42.02 7.06 -12.72
N LYS A 21 -41.85 7.74 -11.58
CA LYS A 21 -40.57 7.78 -10.85
C LYS A 21 -40.13 6.39 -10.38
N LEU A 22 -41.03 5.58 -9.85
CA LEU A 22 -40.73 4.20 -9.44
C LEU A 22 -40.30 3.33 -10.61
N LYS A 23 -40.99 3.43 -11.76
CA LYS A 23 -40.58 2.72 -12.99
C LYS A 23 -39.17 3.13 -13.42
N LYS A 24 -38.84 4.43 -13.39
CA LYS A 24 -37.50 4.92 -13.72
C LYS A 24 -36.43 4.41 -12.75
N ILE A 25 -36.72 4.37 -11.45
CA ILE A 25 -35.80 3.82 -10.43
C ILE A 25 -35.52 2.35 -10.66
N ASN A 26 -36.56 1.53 -10.85
CA ASN A 26 -36.41 0.08 -11.03
C ASN A 26 -35.67 -0.25 -12.33
N THR A 27 -35.99 0.46 -13.42
CA THR A 27 -35.25 0.33 -14.68
C THR A 27 -33.77 0.67 -14.48
N ALA A 28 -33.45 1.76 -13.78
CA ALA A 28 -32.08 2.14 -13.48
C ALA A 28 -31.36 1.10 -12.61
N ALA A 29 -32.04 0.53 -11.59
CA ALA A 29 -31.49 -0.50 -10.71
C ALA A 29 -31.13 -1.79 -11.48
N ASN A 30 -31.92 -2.17 -12.49
CA ASN A 30 -31.69 -3.37 -13.31
C ASN A 30 -30.42 -3.33 -14.17
N TYR A 31 -29.84 -2.15 -14.38
CA TYR A 31 -28.53 -2.03 -15.04
C TYR A 31 -27.34 -2.37 -14.14
N CYS A 32 -27.56 -2.70 -12.85
CA CYS A 32 -26.47 -2.99 -11.92
C CYS A 32 -25.68 -4.27 -12.31
N TYR A 33 -24.36 -4.13 -12.46
CA TYR A 33 -23.44 -5.26 -12.73
C TYR A 33 -23.03 -6.07 -11.49
N ASN A 34 -23.55 -5.71 -10.31
CA ASN A 34 -23.24 -6.41 -9.06
C ASN A 34 -21.75 -6.42 -8.65
N CYS A 35 -20.92 -5.55 -9.22
CA CYS A 35 -19.46 -5.49 -9.01
C CYS A 35 -18.99 -4.95 -7.63
N ASN A 36 -19.93 -4.57 -6.75
CA ASN A 36 -19.68 -4.08 -5.39
C ASN A 36 -18.83 -2.79 -5.22
N ARG A 37 -18.36 -2.16 -6.30
CA ARG A 37 -17.57 -0.92 -6.24
C ARG A 37 -18.22 0.21 -5.45
N CYS A 38 -19.56 0.34 -5.56
CA CYS A 38 -20.31 1.37 -4.84
C CYS A 38 -20.26 1.22 -3.32
N VAL A 39 -20.04 0.01 -2.80
CA VAL A 39 -19.91 -0.26 -1.36
C VAL A 39 -18.54 0.17 -0.86
N ASN A 40 -17.48 -0.17 -1.60
CA ASN A 40 -16.09 0.14 -1.23
C ASN A 40 -15.82 1.65 -1.15
N VAL A 41 -16.54 2.45 -1.95
CA VAL A 41 -16.39 3.91 -1.95
C VAL A 41 -17.44 4.63 -1.10
N CYS A 42 -18.40 3.89 -0.51
CA CYS A 42 -19.46 4.49 0.27
C CYS A 42 -19.01 4.70 1.73
N PRO A 43 -18.92 5.95 2.21
CA PRO A 43 -18.39 6.25 3.54
C PRO A 43 -19.29 5.72 4.67
N VAL A 44 -20.57 5.47 4.40
CA VAL A 44 -21.54 4.96 5.38
C VAL A 44 -21.79 3.45 5.29
N ALA A 45 -21.30 2.79 4.24
CA ALA A 45 -21.45 1.34 4.08
C ALA A 45 -20.51 0.59 5.03
N TYR A 46 -19.29 1.09 5.23
CA TYR A 46 -18.34 0.53 6.20
C TYR A 46 -18.87 0.56 7.64
N LEU A 47 -19.67 1.57 7.97
CA LEU A 47 -20.27 1.71 9.30
C LEU A 47 -21.46 0.76 9.54
N GLY A 48 -21.86 -0.03 8.53
CA GLY A 48 -23.02 -0.93 8.61
C GLY A 48 -24.37 -0.23 8.64
N ILE A 49 -24.41 1.08 8.36
CA ILE A 49 -25.60 1.92 8.53
C ILE A 49 -26.45 1.96 7.24
N PHE A 50 -25.80 2.07 6.08
CA PHE A 50 -26.47 2.10 4.78
C PHE A 50 -25.59 1.46 3.72
N ASN A 51 -26.15 0.50 2.99
CA ASN A 51 -25.44 -0.19 1.92
C ASN A 51 -26.10 0.13 0.56
N PRO A 52 -25.42 0.88 -0.33
CA PRO A 52 -26.00 1.23 -1.63
C PRO A 52 -26.27 0.00 -2.50
N ARG A 53 -25.49 -1.07 -2.35
CA ARG A 53 -25.68 -2.31 -3.11
C ARG A 53 -26.90 -3.09 -2.66
N ASN A 54 -27.13 -3.17 -1.34
CA ASN A 54 -28.33 -3.82 -0.79
C ASN A 54 -29.59 -3.11 -1.26
N LEU A 55 -29.60 -1.78 -1.23
CA LEU A 55 -30.71 -0.99 -1.75
C LEU A 55 -31.03 -1.34 -3.21
N ILE A 56 -30.01 -1.41 -4.08
CA ILE A 56 -30.23 -1.74 -5.49
C ILE A 56 -30.71 -3.19 -5.67
N THR A 57 -30.15 -4.15 -4.93
CA THR A 57 -30.65 -5.54 -4.92
C THR A 57 -32.11 -5.60 -4.51
N ASP A 58 -32.46 -4.94 -3.41
CA ASP A 58 -33.80 -4.98 -2.86
C ASP A 58 -34.81 -4.29 -3.77
N LEU A 59 -34.44 -3.18 -4.43
CA LEU A 59 -35.28 -2.55 -5.45
C LEU A 59 -35.50 -3.43 -6.69
N THR A 60 -34.59 -4.36 -6.99
CA THR A 60 -34.73 -5.31 -8.11
C THR A 60 -35.64 -6.49 -7.74
N PHE A 61 -35.60 -6.97 -6.49
CA PHE A 61 -36.27 -8.22 -6.10
C PHE A 61 -37.52 -8.04 -5.22
N LEU A 62 -37.63 -6.93 -4.51
CA LEU A 62 -38.72 -6.66 -3.56
C LEU A 62 -39.69 -5.61 -4.09
N THR A 63 -40.82 -5.45 -3.42
CA THR A 63 -41.66 -4.26 -3.64
C THR A 63 -40.93 -3.00 -3.16
N PRO A 64 -41.20 -1.82 -3.75
CA PRO A 64 -40.56 -0.57 -3.33
C PRO A 64 -40.71 -0.28 -1.83
N GLU A 65 -41.86 -0.62 -1.24
CA GLU A 65 -42.11 -0.46 0.18
C GLU A 65 -41.23 -1.37 1.04
N GLU A 66 -41.14 -2.66 0.71
CA GLU A 66 -40.27 -3.61 1.40
C GLU A 66 -38.80 -3.25 1.25
N ALA A 67 -38.40 -2.76 0.06
CA ALA A 67 -37.05 -2.27 -0.18
C ALA A 67 -36.74 -1.03 0.69
N LEU A 68 -37.68 -0.10 0.82
CA LEU A 68 -37.53 1.11 1.64
C LEU A 68 -37.55 0.82 3.14
N GLU A 69 -38.31 -0.18 3.60
CA GLU A 69 -38.32 -0.60 4.99
C GLU A 69 -37.01 -1.28 5.39
N LYS A 70 -36.39 -2.05 4.48
CA LYS A 70 -35.12 -2.74 4.70
C LYS A 70 -33.89 -1.85 4.51
N ASN A 71 -34.03 -0.74 3.79
CA ASN A 71 -32.93 0.14 3.47
C ASN A 71 -33.22 1.55 3.99
N ASP A 72 -32.49 1.96 5.03
CA ASP A 72 -32.61 3.32 5.56
C ASP A 72 -31.96 4.34 4.60
N ILE A 73 -32.72 4.71 3.57
CA ILE A 73 -32.31 5.66 2.54
C ILE A 73 -31.97 7.04 3.09
N TRP A 74 -32.39 7.38 4.32
CA TRP A 74 -32.11 8.67 4.95
C TRP A 74 -30.68 8.76 5.46
N LYS A 75 -30.01 7.62 5.65
CA LYS A 75 -28.61 7.52 6.06
C LYS A 75 -27.61 7.73 4.93
N CYS A 76 -28.07 7.65 3.67
CA CYS A 76 -27.24 7.99 2.52
C CYS A 76 -26.83 9.48 2.57
N LEU A 77 -25.55 9.80 2.40
CA LEU A 77 -25.10 11.21 2.39
C LEU A 77 -25.34 11.93 1.06
N THR A 78 -25.72 11.19 0.01
CA THR A 78 -25.85 11.73 -1.36
C THR A 78 -24.55 12.40 -1.87
N CYS A 79 -23.39 11.95 -1.38
CA CYS A 79 -22.07 12.50 -1.76
C CYS A 79 -21.67 12.21 -3.22
N GLY A 80 -22.30 11.24 -3.88
CA GLY A 80 -22.07 10.93 -5.28
C GLY A 80 -20.90 10.00 -5.60
N LEU A 81 -20.06 9.63 -4.62
CA LEU A 81 -18.92 8.73 -4.86
C LEU A 81 -19.35 7.40 -5.50
N CYS A 82 -20.41 6.78 -5.00
CA CYS A 82 -20.95 5.56 -5.60
C CYS A 82 -21.39 5.74 -7.06
N SER A 83 -21.88 6.92 -7.44
CA SER A 83 -22.22 7.26 -8.83
C SER A 83 -20.96 7.45 -9.68
N VAL A 84 -19.94 8.15 -9.16
CA VAL A 84 -18.66 8.41 -9.88
C VAL A 84 -17.94 7.10 -10.24
N TYR A 85 -17.88 6.16 -9.29
CA TYR A 85 -17.19 4.88 -9.47
C TYR A 85 -18.08 3.78 -10.06
N CYS A 86 -19.36 4.06 -10.29
CA CYS A 86 -20.26 3.13 -10.95
C CYS A 86 -19.98 3.14 -12.46
N PRO A 87 -19.55 2.02 -13.06
CA PRO A 87 -19.32 1.95 -14.50
C PRO A 87 -20.58 2.31 -15.29
N MET A 88 -21.76 1.99 -14.74
CA MET A 88 -23.06 2.20 -15.38
C MET A 88 -23.59 3.64 -15.27
N THR A 89 -23.03 4.47 -14.38
CA THR A 89 -23.40 5.90 -14.33
C THR A 89 -22.74 6.67 -15.48
N LYS A 90 -21.52 6.28 -15.86
CA LYS A 90 -20.70 7.00 -16.86
C LYS A 90 -21.33 7.01 -18.25
N ASP A 91 -22.13 5.99 -18.57
CA ASP A 91 -22.75 5.82 -19.89
C ASP A 91 -24.14 6.47 -19.99
N ASN A 92 -24.59 7.26 -18.99
CA ASN A 92 -25.89 7.93 -18.95
C ASN A 92 -27.14 7.02 -19.05
N VAL A 93 -26.98 5.69 -18.98
CA VAL A 93 -28.07 4.70 -19.12
C VAL A 93 -28.29 3.87 -17.85
N GLY A 94 -27.41 3.93 -16.83
CA GLY A 94 -27.46 3.01 -15.68
C GLY A 94 -27.61 3.63 -14.29
N VAL A 95 -27.10 2.91 -13.27
CA VAL A 95 -27.39 3.13 -11.83
C VAL A 95 -26.83 4.46 -11.29
N ASN A 96 -27.58 5.55 -11.44
CA ASN A 96 -27.27 6.83 -10.80
C ASN A 96 -27.81 6.85 -9.36
N PHE A 97 -26.98 6.41 -8.41
CA PHE A 97 -27.34 6.31 -6.99
C PHE A 97 -27.85 7.62 -6.41
N THR A 98 -27.24 8.75 -6.76
CA THR A 98 -27.64 10.07 -6.28
C THR A 98 -29.05 10.45 -6.73
N LYS A 99 -29.42 10.13 -7.97
CA LYS A 99 -30.77 10.38 -8.50
C LYS A 99 -31.78 9.43 -7.87
N ILE A 100 -31.47 8.13 -7.83
CA ILE A 100 -32.30 7.10 -7.20
C ILE A 100 -32.63 7.47 -5.75
N ILE A 101 -31.63 7.85 -4.96
CA ILE A 101 -31.82 8.26 -3.57
C ILE A 101 -32.72 9.49 -3.44
N LYS A 102 -32.55 10.51 -4.30
CA LYS A 102 -33.40 11.72 -4.27
C LYS A 102 -34.84 11.39 -4.61
N ASP A 103 -35.06 10.59 -5.65
CA ASP A 103 -36.40 10.20 -6.08
C ASP A 103 -37.11 9.35 -5.01
N LEU A 104 -36.39 8.38 -4.40
CA LEU A 104 -36.92 7.55 -3.31
C LEU A 104 -37.28 8.38 -2.07
N ARG A 105 -36.46 9.38 -1.70
CA ARG A 105 -36.77 10.28 -0.57
C ARG A 105 -38.00 11.14 -0.82
N SER A 106 -38.14 11.65 -2.04
CA SER A 106 -39.33 12.40 -2.47
C SER A 106 -40.59 11.56 -2.33
N LEU A 107 -40.54 10.29 -2.76
CA LEU A 107 -41.63 9.32 -2.65
C LEU A 107 -41.94 8.92 -1.18
N SER A 108 -40.93 8.95 -0.31
CA SER A 108 -41.02 8.48 1.09
C SER A 108 -41.33 9.58 2.10
N SER A 109 -41.51 10.82 1.66
CA SER A 109 -41.75 12.00 2.51
C SER A 109 -42.99 11.88 3.42
N GLY A 110 -43.96 11.02 3.08
CA GLY A 110 -45.17 10.74 3.87
C GLY A 110 -45.13 9.51 4.80
N PHE A 111 -44.03 8.76 4.85
CA PHE A 111 -43.95 7.47 5.57
C PHE A 111 -43.55 7.64 7.05
N LYS A 112 -44.53 7.71 7.96
CA LYS A 112 -44.34 7.98 9.41
C LYS A 112 -43.41 7.01 10.19
N PRO A 113 -43.41 5.68 9.98
CA PRO A 113 -42.56 4.76 10.77
C PRO A 113 -41.05 4.99 10.62
N LEU A 114 -40.63 5.67 9.56
CA LEU A 114 -39.25 6.09 9.31
C LEU A 114 -38.90 7.45 9.96
N GLN A 115 -39.85 8.12 10.62
CA GLN A 115 -39.74 9.52 11.04
C GLN A 115 -39.51 9.75 12.54
N GLU A 116 -39.84 8.79 13.42
CA GLU A 116 -39.94 9.04 14.87
C GLU A 116 -38.67 8.71 15.69
N GLY A 117 -37.66 8.04 15.11
CA GLY A 117 -36.47 7.60 15.87
C GLY A 117 -35.25 8.55 15.89
N LEU A 118 -35.26 9.70 15.19
CA LEU A 118 -34.01 10.42 14.85
C LEU A 118 -34.04 11.96 14.98
N LEU A 119 -35.02 12.54 15.68
CA LEU A 119 -35.14 14.00 15.85
C LEU A 119 -34.61 14.51 17.21
N SER A 120 -33.39 14.13 17.58
CA SER A 120 -32.62 14.84 18.62
C SER A 120 -31.18 15.01 18.19
N CYS A 121 -30.80 16.22 17.79
CA CYS A 121 -29.40 16.59 17.60
C CYS A 121 -28.87 17.15 18.92
N ASN A 122 -28.41 16.25 19.79
CA ASN A 122 -27.52 16.59 20.89
C ASN A 122 -26.12 16.20 20.39
N HIS A 123 -25.19 17.15 20.34
CA HIS A 123 -23.87 16.93 19.74
C HIS A 123 -23.16 15.72 20.36
N GLU A 124 -23.04 14.62 19.61
CA GLU A 124 -21.98 13.61 19.66
C GLU A 124 -22.15 12.54 18.54
N ARG A 125 -21.86 12.96 17.29
CA ARG A 125 -21.53 12.14 16.09
C ARG A 125 -22.68 11.73 15.11
N VAL A 126 -22.41 12.10 13.85
CA VAL A 126 -22.74 11.51 12.51
C VAL A 126 -24.18 11.39 11.98
N TYR A 127 -25.12 12.32 12.18
CA TYR A 127 -26.27 12.35 11.24
C TYR A 127 -26.69 13.76 10.82
N SER A 128 -26.64 14.01 9.51
CA SER A 128 -27.30 15.17 8.93
C SER A 128 -28.80 14.87 8.83
N SER A 129 -29.64 15.58 9.59
CA SER A 129 -31.09 15.67 9.36
C SER A 129 -31.44 16.43 8.08
N LEU A 130 -30.42 16.95 7.38
CA LEU A 130 -30.52 17.74 6.16
C LEU A 130 -31.28 17.03 5.01
N PRO A 131 -31.04 15.75 4.67
CA PRO A 131 -31.75 15.13 3.56
C PRO A 131 -33.26 14.99 3.81
N LYS A 132 -33.67 14.85 5.07
CA LYS A 132 -35.08 14.88 5.49
C LYS A 132 -35.66 16.28 5.36
N LEU A 133 -34.96 17.29 5.89
CA LEU A 133 -35.35 18.71 5.78
C LEU A 133 -35.49 19.17 4.33
N MET A 134 -34.62 18.70 3.43
CA MET A 134 -34.67 18.97 1.99
C MET A 134 -35.84 18.26 1.27
N ALA A 135 -36.43 17.21 1.87
CA ALA A 135 -37.54 16.46 1.28
C ALA A 135 -38.93 16.96 1.73
N GLU A 136 -39.00 17.76 2.80
CA GLU A 136 -40.27 18.19 3.42
C GLU A 136 -40.68 19.64 3.09
N ASP A 137 -39.92 20.37 2.25
CA ASP A 137 -40.16 21.77 1.82
C ASP A 137 -40.49 22.79 2.94
N LYS A 138 -40.24 22.44 4.21
CA LYS A 138 -40.63 23.21 5.39
C LYS A 138 -39.47 23.33 6.38
N ILE A 139 -38.46 24.12 6.03
CA ILE A 139 -37.35 24.43 6.94
C ILE A 139 -37.65 25.71 7.72
N LYS A 140 -37.71 25.62 9.06
CA LYS A 140 -37.66 26.80 9.96
C LYS A 140 -36.29 26.82 10.64
N PHE A 141 -35.47 27.82 10.33
CA PHE A 141 -34.18 28.02 10.98
C PHE A 141 -34.39 28.64 12.37
N THR A 142 -34.02 27.94 13.43
CA THR A 142 -34.18 28.42 14.82
C THR A 142 -32.89 28.94 15.45
N ASN A 143 -31.72 28.60 14.90
CA ASN A 143 -30.41 29.05 15.39
C ASN A 143 -29.52 29.52 14.23
N LYS A 144 -29.46 30.84 13.99
CA LYS A 144 -28.48 31.44 13.08
C LYS A 144 -27.17 31.64 13.85
N THR A 145 -26.10 30.97 13.46
CA THR A 145 -24.76 31.24 14.00
C THR A 145 -24.28 32.55 13.37
N GLY A 146 -24.02 33.58 14.18
CA GLY A 146 -23.72 34.95 13.71
C GLY A 146 -22.39 35.14 12.96
N PHE A 147 -21.81 34.06 12.41
CA PHE A 147 -20.56 34.13 11.64
C PHE A 147 -20.74 34.86 10.31
N LEU A 148 -21.95 34.85 9.73
CA LEU A 148 -22.27 35.57 8.50
C LEU A 148 -22.50 37.07 8.74
N ASP A 149 -22.79 37.48 9.97
CA ASP A 149 -23.12 38.87 10.33
C ASP A 149 -21.97 39.84 10.01
N ARG A 150 -20.73 39.34 9.94
CA ARG A 150 -19.52 40.13 9.64
C ARG A 150 -19.18 40.20 8.16
N THR A 151 -19.88 39.45 7.31
CA THR A 151 -19.57 39.30 5.88
C THR A 151 -20.31 40.29 4.98
N GLY A 152 -21.31 41.00 5.51
CA GLY A 152 -22.16 41.92 4.73
C GLY A 152 -23.11 41.23 3.75
N LEU A 153 -23.16 39.90 3.73
CA LEU A 153 -24.04 39.12 2.87
C LEU A 153 -25.50 39.16 3.38
N LYS A 154 -26.45 39.41 2.48
CA LYS A 154 -27.89 39.39 2.79
C LYS A 154 -28.41 37.96 2.70
N THR A 155 -28.91 37.40 3.80
CA THR A 155 -29.56 36.09 3.83
C THR A 155 -31.07 36.20 3.68
N THR A 156 -31.70 35.31 2.92
CA THR A 156 -33.17 35.18 2.81
C THR A 156 -33.62 33.82 3.33
N ASP A 157 -34.78 33.77 3.98
CA ASP A 157 -35.38 32.53 4.47
C ASP A 157 -36.20 31.81 3.37
N LYS A 158 -36.22 32.36 2.15
CA LYS A 158 -36.90 31.84 0.95
C LYS A 158 -36.02 32.00 -0.28
N GLY A 159 -35.80 30.93 -1.04
CA GLY A 159 -35.08 30.91 -2.31
C GLY A 159 -34.97 29.50 -2.89
N GLU A 160 -34.73 29.38 -4.20
CA GLU A 160 -34.56 28.09 -4.89
C GLU A 160 -33.28 27.33 -4.45
N ILE A 161 -32.35 28.02 -3.80
CA ILE A 161 -31.06 27.48 -3.35
C ILE A 161 -30.88 27.80 -1.87
N GLY A 162 -30.89 26.76 -1.03
CA GLY A 162 -30.51 26.85 0.38
C GLY A 162 -29.01 26.61 0.56
N TYR A 163 -28.30 27.55 1.18
CA TYR A 163 -26.94 27.32 1.68
C TYR A 163 -27.00 26.77 3.11
N PHE A 164 -26.69 25.48 3.28
CA PHE A 164 -26.44 24.89 4.58
C PHE A 164 -24.93 24.80 4.82
N MET A 165 -24.42 25.64 5.72
CA MET A 165 -23.13 25.44 6.38
C MET A 165 -23.34 24.84 7.78
N GLY A 166 -24.11 23.77 7.90
CA GLY A 166 -23.99 22.86 9.04
C GLY A 166 -23.20 21.66 8.58
N CYS A 167 -22.39 21.07 9.48
CA CYS A 167 -21.49 19.91 9.28
C CYS A 167 -21.60 19.26 7.90
N VAL A 168 -21.15 19.97 6.86
CA VAL A 168 -20.88 19.37 5.57
C VAL A 168 -19.75 18.43 5.94
N PRO A 169 -19.85 17.12 5.67
CA PRO A 169 -18.72 16.24 5.84
C PRO A 169 -17.67 16.74 4.84
N PHE A 170 -16.87 17.73 5.26
CA PHE A 170 -15.55 17.95 4.73
C PHE A 170 -14.86 16.60 4.97
N LEU A 171 -14.85 15.80 3.91
CA LEU A 171 -13.86 14.78 3.67
C LEU A 171 -13.88 13.62 4.69
N THR A 172 -14.88 12.73 4.59
CA THR A 172 -14.66 11.31 4.95
C THR A 172 -14.23 10.50 3.73
N GLY A 173 -13.46 11.11 2.83
CA GLY A 173 -12.63 10.31 1.93
C GLY A 173 -11.47 9.80 2.76
N THR A 174 -11.16 8.51 2.69
CA THR A 174 -9.88 7.99 3.20
C THR A 174 -8.79 8.88 2.63
N ALA A 175 -7.98 9.48 3.50
CA ALA A 175 -6.99 10.46 3.06
C ALA A 175 -6.09 9.82 1.99
N PRO A 176 -5.75 10.52 0.89
CA PRO A 176 -4.92 9.95 -0.17
C PRO A 176 -3.59 9.38 0.32
N CYS A 177 -3.04 9.93 1.41
CA CYS A 177 -1.85 9.38 2.06
C CYS A 177 -2.08 8.01 2.73
N VAL A 178 -3.28 7.75 3.25
CA VAL A 178 -3.67 6.43 3.79
C VAL A 178 -3.91 5.46 2.63
N VAL A 179 -4.62 5.89 1.57
CA VAL A 179 -4.86 5.08 0.37
C VAL A 179 -3.55 4.70 -0.34
N GLY A 180 -2.62 5.65 -0.44
CA GLY A 180 -1.31 5.43 -1.04
C GLY A 180 -0.38 4.58 -0.15
N CYS A 181 -0.69 4.38 1.13
CA CYS A 181 0.13 3.53 1.99
C CYS A 181 -0.24 2.06 1.77
N PRO A 182 0.70 1.19 1.34
CA PRO A 182 0.41 -0.24 1.13
C PRO A 182 -0.04 -0.96 2.41
N ALA A 183 0.44 -0.50 3.57
CA ALA A 183 0.05 -1.01 4.88
C ALA A 183 -1.22 -0.33 5.46
N GLY A 184 -1.82 0.63 4.75
CA GLY A 184 -3.02 1.33 5.21
C GLY A 184 -2.84 2.10 6.52
N VAL A 185 -1.62 2.58 6.81
CA VAL A 185 -1.33 3.34 8.04
C VAL A 185 -2.15 4.62 8.09
N ASP A 186 -2.74 4.94 9.25
CA ASP A 186 -3.47 6.19 9.49
C ASP A 186 -2.52 7.39 9.60
N VAL A 187 -2.07 7.86 8.42
CA VAL A 187 -1.15 8.99 8.31
C VAL A 187 -1.71 10.27 8.92
N GLN A 188 -2.99 10.58 8.71
CA GLN A 188 -3.59 11.78 9.30
C GLN A 188 -3.62 11.69 10.82
N GLY A 189 -4.02 10.55 11.36
CA GLY A 189 -4.10 10.32 12.79
C GLY A 189 -2.74 10.50 13.46
N TYR A 190 -1.70 9.80 13.01
CA TYR A 190 -0.40 9.87 13.70
C TYR A 190 0.28 11.23 13.52
N VAL A 191 0.14 11.88 12.35
CA VAL A 191 0.65 13.25 12.15
C VAL A 191 -0.05 14.26 13.06
N SER A 192 -1.37 14.10 13.28
CA SER A 192 -2.11 14.95 14.22
C SER A 192 -1.70 14.70 15.67
N LEU A 193 -1.43 13.45 16.05
CA LEU A 193 -0.90 13.12 17.37
C LEU A 193 0.50 13.72 17.59
N ILE A 194 1.36 13.72 16.56
CA ILE A 194 2.66 14.41 16.60
C ILE A 194 2.49 15.91 16.81
N SER A 195 1.56 16.58 16.12
CA SER A 195 1.36 18.03 16.29
C SER A 195 0.82 18.40 17.68
N GLU A 196 0.14 17.48 18.35
CA GLU A 196 -0.33 17.63 19.74
C GLU A 196 0.71 17.21 20.80
N GLY A 197 1.90 16.76 20.40
CA GLY A 197 2.93 16.26 21.32
C GLY A 197 2.66 14.87 21.90
N LYS A 198 1.69 14.13 21.34
CA LYS A 198 1.28 12.78 21.76
C LYS A 198 2.08 11.71 21.02
N TYR A 199 3.39 11.70 21.23
CA TYR A 199 4.32 10.88 20.46
C TYR A 199 4.16 9.38 20.70
N GLN A 200 3.92 8.95 21.95
CA GLN A 200 3.66 7.53 22.25
C GLN A 200 2.37 7.05 21.58
N GLU A 201 1.28 7.82 21.64
CA GLU A 201 0.04 7.47 20.93
C GLU A 201 0.23 7.42 19.42
N SER A 202 1.07 8.32 18.87
CA SER A 202 1.37 8.35 17.43
C SER A 202 2.07 7.07 16.97
N ILE A 203 3.11 6.61 17.67
CA ILE A 203 3.81 5.38 17.28
C ILE A 203 2.96 4.13 17.51
N ASP A 204 2.15 4.09 18.57
CA ASP A 204 1.18 3.02 18.79
C ASP A 204 0.16 2.96 17.64
N LEU A 205 -0.35 4.11 17.17
CA LEU A 205 -1.28 4.17 16.04
C LEU A 205 -0.64 3.66 14.74
N ILE A 206 0.66 3.92 14.51
CA ILE A 206 1.37 3.34 13.36
C ILE A 206 1.41 1.81 13.47
N ARG A 207 1.69 1.29 14.67
CA ARG A 207 1.79 -0.15 14.95
C ARG A 207 0.46 -0.90 14.92
N ASP A 208 -0.66 -0.21 14.78
CA ASP A 208 -1.94 -0.87 14.54
C ASP A 208 -2.01 -1.55 13.17
N THR A 209 -1.32 -1.02 12.16
CA THR A 209 -1.27 -1.62 10.82
C THR A 209 0.14 -1.89 10.30
N ASN A 210 1.18 -1.33 10.92
CA ASN A 210 2.57 -1.58 10.53
C ASN A 210 3.50 -1.75 11.76
N PRO A 211 3.98 -2.98 12.06
CA PRO A 211 4.84 -3.22 13.21
C PRO A 211 6.30 -2.79 13.02
N LEU A 212 6.65 -2.20 11.87
CA LEU A 212 8.02 -1.83 11.52
C LEU A 212 8.21 -0.30 11.33
N PRO A 213 7.81 0.54 12.32
CA PRO A 213 7.91 2.00 12.18
C PRO A 213 9.35 2.49 12.05
N TYR A 214 10.34 1.89 12.71
CA TYR A 214 11.74 2.34 12.63
C TYR A 214 12.31 2.11 11.23
N LEU A 215 12.06 0.93 10.66
CA LEU A 215 12.41 0.59 9.28
C LEU A 215 11.69 1.51 8.30
N CYS A 216 10.37 1.62 8.39
CA CYS A 216 9.57 2.39 7.44
C CYS A 216 9.75 3.91 7.58
N GLY A 217 10.24 4.40 8.72
CA GLY A 217 10.65 5.79 8.90
C GLY A 217 11.93 6.14 8.13
N ARG A 218 12.74 5.14 7.77
CA ARG A 218 14.05 5.35 7.13
C ARG A 218 14.05 5.05 5.64
N ILE A 219 13.48 3.91 5.23
CA ILE A 219 13.67 3.37 3.87
C ILE A 219 12.38 3.24 3.06
N CYS A 220 11.22 3.63 3.60
CA CYS A 220 9.96 3.62 2.83
C CYS A 220 10.07 4.53 1.60
N THR A 221 9.42 4.13 0.50
CA THR A 221 9.37 4.87 -0.79
C THR A 221 8.32 5.99 -0.82
N GLU A 222 7.73 6.34 0.33
CA GLU A 222 6.88 7.52 0.52
C GLU A 222 5.65 7.62 -0.40
N GLN A 223 5.04 6.51 -0.81
CA GLN A 223 3.80 6.52 -1.62
C GLN A 223 2.68 7.39 -1.02
N CYS A 224 2.63 7.47 0.32
CA CYS A 224 1.74 8.36 1.06
C CYS A 224 2.00 9.86 0.81
N ALA A 225 3.27 10.27 0.65
CA ALA A 225 3.64 11.64 0.32
C ALA A 225 3.39 11.94 -1.17
N LEU A 226 3.65 10.97 -2.06
CA LEU A 226 3.37 11.09 -3.49
C LEU A 226 1.88 11.28 -3.81
N ASN A 227 1.00 10.78 -2.95
CA ASN A 227 -0.44 10.97 -3.10
C ASN A 227 -0.96 12.13 -2.25
N CYS A 228 -0.11 12.87 -1.53
CA CYS A 228 -0.55 13.91 -0.61
C CYS A 228 -1.27 15.05 -1.36
N ASN A 229 -2.46 15.45 -0.91
CA ASN A 229 -3.20 16.59 -1.48
C ASN A 229 -2.41 17.90 -1.44
N ARG A 230 -1.47 18.03 -0.50
CA ARG A 230 -0.68 19.25 -0.33
C ARG A 230 0.22 19.56 -1.53
N GLN A 231 0.63 18.54 -2.29
CA GLN A 231 1.45 18.67 -3.49
C GLN A 231 0.85 19.58 -4.58
N TYR A 232 -0.47 19.81 -4.55
CA TYR A 232 -1.16 20.70 -5.49
C TYR A 232 -1.04 22.18 -5.13
N PHE A 233 -0.51 22.50 -3.95
CA PHE A 233 -0.34 23.86 -3.45
C PHE A 233 1.13 24.19 -3.21
N ASP A 234 1.85 23.30 -2.52
CA ASP A 234 3.27 23.41 -2.17
C ASP A 234 3.85 21.99 -1.94
N ASP A 235 4.87 21.85 -1.08
CA ASP A 235 5.50 20.55 -0.86
C ASP A 235 4.59 19.55 -0.12
N PRO A 236 4.63 18.26 -0.47
CA PRO A 236 3.92 17.24 0.29
C PRO A 236 4.38 17.21 1.75
N VAL A 237 3.50 16.75 2.64
CA VAL A 237 3.89 16.55 4.04
C VAL A 237 5.04 15.54 4.11
N ALA A 238 6.07 15.86 4.91
CA ALA A 238 7.25 15.02 5.15
C ALA A 238 6.92 13.78 6.00
N ILE A 239 6.04 12.92 5.49
CA ILE A 239 5.36 11.84 6.23
C ILE A 239 6.36 10.79 6.74
N ARG A 240 7.36 10.40 5.93
CA ARG A 240 8.41 9.45 6.35
C ARG A 240 9.29 10.05 7.44
N GLN A 241 9.63 11.32 7.34
CA GLN A 241 10.46 12.05 8.30
C GLN A 241 9.72 12.22 9.63
N LEU A 242 8.40 12.49 9.61
CA LEU A 242 7.56 12.50 10.83
C LEU A 242 7.48 11.12 11.48
N LYS A 243 7.37 10.05 10.68
CA LYS A 243 7.44 8.66 11.18
C LYS A 243 8.80 8.34 11.80
N ARG A 244 9.90 8.79 11.17
CA ARG A 244 11.25 8.67 11.73
C ARG A 244 11.36 9.41 13.05
N PHE A 245 10.95 10.67 13.08
CA PHE A 245 10.98 11.50 14.28
C PHE A 245 10.31 10.83 15.48
N VAL A 246 9.09 10.31 15.32
CA VAL A 246 8.38 9.66 16.42
C VAL A 246 9.01 8.31 16.83
N SER A 247 9.61 7.59 15.86
CA SER A 247 10.35 6.36 16.15
C SER A 247 11.63 6.66 16.93
N ASP A 248 12.40 7.66 16.51
CA ASP A 248 13.64 8.07 17.17
C ASP A 248 13.34 8.65 18.58
N TRP A 249 12.22 9.37 18.74
CA TRP A 249 11.74 9.83 20.05
C TRP A 249 11.52 8.66 21.02
N GLU A 250 10.92 7.55 20.58
CA GLU A 250 10.68 6.39 21.45
C GLU A 250 11.98 5.75 21.96
N THR A 251 13.10 5.84 21.22
CA THR A 251 14.39 5.29 21.67
C THR A 251 14.92 6.00 22.92
N GLU A 252 14.70 7.30 23.03
CA GLU A 252 15.20 8.13 24.13
C GLU A 252 14.25 8.20 25.32
N HIS A 253 13.05 7.62 25.20
CA HIS A 253 11.98 7.74 26.20
C HIS A 253 11.58 6.35 26.72
N PRO A 254 11.18 6.23 28.00
CA PRO A 254 10.66 4.96 28.52
C PRO A 254 9.47 4.49 27.67
N ASN A 255 9.48 3.23 27.26
CA ASN A 255 8.38 2.64 26.50
C ASN A 255 7.09 2.67 27.34
N GLN A 256 6.13 3.48 26.89
CA GLN A 256 4.80 3.63 27.51
C GLN A 256 3.69 3.10 26.58
N SER A 257 4.04 2.24 25.61
CA SER A 257 3.10 1.71 24.63
C SER A 257 1.89 1.05 25.30
N LYS A 258 0.70 1.38 24.81
CA LYS A 258 -0.57 0.77 25.23
C LYS A 258 -0.83 -0.56 24.54
N ILE A 259 -0.05 -0.90 23.52
CA ILE A 259 -0.09 -2.21 22.86
C ILE A 259 0.61 -3.21 23.79
N LYS A 260 -0.19 -4.10 24.39
CA LYS A 260 0.30 -5.12 25.32
C LYS A 260 0.17 -6.52 24.73
N PRO A 261 1.03 -7.46 25.12
CA PRO A 261 0.92 -8.85 24.71
C PRO A 261 -0.44 -9.44 25.10
N VAL A 262 -1.02 -10.24 24.20
CA VAL A 262 -2.26 -10.96 24.48
C VAL A 262 -1.95 -12.40 24.87
N PRO A 263 -2.76 -13.06 25.72
CA PRO A 263 -2.60 -14.48 26.00
C PRO A 263 -2.65 -15.31 24.70
N GLN A 264 -1.57 -16.03 24.42
CA GLN A 264 -1.47 -16.88 23.23
C GLN A 264 -2.06 -18.26 23.53
N THR A 265 -3.38 -18.41 23.40
CA THR A 265 -4.11 -19.65 23.71
C THR A 265 -4.43 -20.51 22.47
N LYS A 266 -4.22 -19.97 21.27
CA LYS A 266 -4.54 -20.66 20.01
C LYS A 266 -3.38 -21.55 19.52
N GLU A 267 -3.52 -22.05 18.31
CA GLU A 267 -2.62 -22.97 17.64
C GLU A 267 -1.22 -22.38 17.39
N LYS A 268 -0.23 -23.27 17.20
CA LYS A 268 1.13 -22.92 16.78
C LYS A 268 1.19 -22.63 15.28
N VAL A 269 1.87 -21.55 14.91
CA VAL A 269 2.10 -21.16 13.51
C VAL A 269 3.60 -21.04 13.26
N ALA A 270 4.10 -21.71 12.25
CA ALA A 270 5.50 -21.62 11.84
C ALA A 270 5.64 -20.51 10.79
N ILE A 271 6.66 -19.68 10.92
CA ILE A 271 6.97 -18.61 9.97
C ILE A 271 8.39 -18.82 9.49
N ILE A 272 8.61 -18.89 8.19
CA ILE A 272 9.92 -19.15 7.61
C ILE A 272 10.50 -17.85 7.07
N GLY A 273 11.58 -17.37 7.68
CA GLY A 273 12.22 -16.09 7.38
C GLY A 273 11.83 -14.98 8.35
N ALA A 274 12.83 -14.30 8.90
CA ALA A 274 12.73 -13.16 9.81
C ALA A 274 12.89 -11.82 9.08
N GLY A 275 12.57 -11.75 7.79
CA GLY A 275 12.46 -10.49 7.05
C GLY A 275 11.17 -9.72 7.39
N PRO A 276 10.94 -8.55 6.78
CA PRO A 276 9.76 -7.72 7.05
C PRO A 276 8.42 -8.46 6.94
N GLY A 277 8.26 -9.33 5.94
CA GLY A 277 7.05 -10.14 5.75
C GLY A 277 6.80 -11.10 6.93
N GLY A 278 7.82 -11.86 7.33
CA GLY A 278 7.71 -12.81 8.44
C GLY A 278 7.54 -12.13 9.80
N LEU A 279 8.27 -11.04 10.05
CA LEU A 279 8.14 -10.22 11.26
C LEU A 279 6.73 -9.63 11.39
N SER A 280 6.18 -9.10 10.29
CA SER A 280 4.82 -8.55 10.26
C SER A 280 3.76 -9.63 10.52
N ALA A 281 3.85 -10.78 9.83
CA ALA A 281 2.93 -11.89 10.04
C ALA A 281 2.96 -12.38 11.49
N ALA A 282 4.15 -12.53 12.08
CA ALA A 282 4.32 -12.97 13.46
C ALA A 282 3.68 -12.01 14.46
N TYR A 283 3.89 -10.70 14.27
CA TYR A 283 3.29 -9.67 15.12
C TYR A 283 1.77 -9.75 15.15
N PHE A 284 1.12 -9.80 13.97
CA PHE A 284 -0.34 -9.83 13.91
C PHE A 284 -0.91 -11.17 14.42
N LEU A 285 -0.26 -12.30 14.11
CA LEU A 285 -0.66 -13.60 14.65
C LEU A 285 -0.56 -13.64 16.19
N ALA A 286 0.51 -13.09 16.75
CA ALA A 286 0.66 -12.94 18.20
C ALA A 286 -0.47 -12.07 18.78
N ARG A 287 -0.78 -10.92 18.18
CA ARG A 287 -1.91 -10.05 18.59
C ARG A 287 -3.29 -10.72 18.49
N MET A 288 -3.43 -11.72 17.63
CA MET A 288 -4.64 -12.53 17.49
C MET A 288 -4.70 -13.72 18.47
N GLY A 289 -3.69 -13.91 19.31
CA GLY A 289 -3.61 -14.98 20.31
C GLY A 289 -3.05 -16.31 19.79
N TYR A 290 -2.47 -16.35 18.60
CA TYR A 290 -1.70 -17.50 18.10
C TYR A 290 -0.30 -17.55 18.70
N LYS A 291 0.37 -18.70 18.53
CA LYS A 291 1.76 -18.94 18.99
C LYS A 291 2.71 -18.97 17.78
N PRO A 292 3.11 -17.82 17.24
CA PRO A 292 4.02 -17.77 16.11
C PRO A 292 5.47 -18.05 16.52
N THR A 293 6.14 -18.94 15.78
CA THR A 293 7.58 -19.17 15.87
C THR A 293 8.21 -18.89 14.51
N ILE A 294 9.14 -17.93 14.46
CA ILE A 294 9.92 -17.62 13.26
C ILE A 294 11.17 -18.52 13.23
N PHE A 295 11.43 -19.14 12.08
CA PHE A 295 12.66 -19.86 11.79
C PHE A 295 13.46 -19.11 10.73
N GLU A 296 14.65 -18.65 11.10
CA GLU A 296 15.53 -17.84 10.25
C GLU A 296 16.82 -18.59 9.94
N LYS A 297 17.23 -18.57 8.66
CA LYS A 297 18.47 -19.19 8.19
C LYS A 297 19.70 -18.48 8.73
N GLY A 298 19.68 -17.15 8.74
CA GLY A 298 20.76 -16.28 9.20
C GLY A 298 20.96 -16.30 10.71
N ASP A 299 22.06 -15.66 11.11
CA ASP A 299 22.45 -15.43 12.49
C ASP A 299 21.77 -14.20 13.12
N LYS A 300 21.06 -13.39 12.31
CA LYS A 300 20.30 -12.22 12.72
C LYS A 300 18.97 -12.13 12.00
N THR A 301 18.03 -11.39 12.59
CA THR A 301 16.72 -11.06 12.00
C THR A 301 16.82 -9.92 11.00
N GLY A 302 15.75 -9.66 10.25
CA GLY A 302 15.63 -8.51 9.35
C GLY A 302 15.77 -8.84 7.86
N GLY A 303 16.28 -10.02 7.51
CA GLY A 303 16.41 -10.45 6.11
C GLY A 303 17.19 -9.44 5.25
N VAL A 304 16.75 -9.25 4.00
CA VAL A 304 17.45 -8.41 3.01
C VAL A 304 17.65 -6.97 3.49
N VAL A 305 16.75 -6.39 4.30
CA VAL A 305 16.96 -5.03 4.79
C VAL A 305 18.10 -4.93 5.81
N ARG A 306 18.41 -6.00 6.55
CA ARG A 306 19.59 -6.03 7.43
C ARG A 306 20.87 -6.17 6.62
N TYR A 307 20.87 -7.00 5.59
CA TYR A 307 22.11 -7.37 4.90
C TYR A 307 22.41 -6.51 3.66
N GLY A 308 21.39 -5.99 2.99
CA GLY A 308 21.52 -5.24 1.74
C GLY A 308 21.41 -3.72 1.87
N VAL A 309 20.75 -3.18 2.89
CA VAL A 309 20.61 -1.71 3.04
C VAL A 309 21.82 -1.16 3.80
N PRO A 310 22.51 -0.12 3.29
CA PRO A 310 23.66 0.48 3.96
C PRO A 310 23.37 1.01 5.39
N GLN A 311 24.38 0.95 6.28
CA GLN A 311 24.26 1.42 7.68
C GLN A 311 23.77 2.88 7.79
N TYR A 312 24.20 3.76 6.89
CA TYR A 312 23.83 5.18 6.93
C TYR A 312 22.35 5.43 6.59
N ARG A 313 21.68 4.49 5.90
CA ARG A 313 20.25 4.53 5.61
C ARG A 313 19.44 3.82 6.68
N LEU A 314 19.86 2.62 7.08
CA LEU A 314 19.19 1.79 8.09
C LEU A 314 20.24 1.14 9.00
N SER A 315 20.40 1.73 10.18
CA SER A 315 21.24 1.19 11.25
C SER A 315 20.67 -0.12 11.78
N ASP A 316 21.56 -1.03 12.17
CA ASP A 316 21.21 -2.31 12.81
C ASP A 316 20.30 -2.11 14.03
N GLU A 317 20.60 -1.10 14.85
CA GLU A 317 19.90 -0.76 16.09
C GLU A 317 18.44 -0.38 15.83
N ALA A 318 18.20 0.47 14.81
CA ALA A 318 16.85 0.86 14.43
C ALA A 318 15.99 -0.34 14.02
N LEU A 319 16.57 -1.31 13.31
CA LEU A 319 15.88 -2.53 12.96
C LEU A 319 15.65 -3.44 14.18
N ASP A 320 16.61 -3.50 15.10
CA ASP A 320 16.48 -4.25 16.33
C ASP A 320 15.38 -3.69 17.24
N HIS A 321 15.14 -2.38 17.24
CA HIS A 321 13.99 -1.78 17.96
C HIS A 321 12.64 -2.34 17.48
N ASP A 322 12.43 -2.44 16.17
CA ASP A 322 11.22 -3.04 15.61
C ASP A 322 11.11 -4.53 16.00
N VAL A 323 12.21 -5.29 15.91
CA VAL A 323 12.24 -6.73 16.22
C VAL A 323 12.00 -6.99 17.71
N GLU A 324 12.60 -6.22 18.62
CA GLU A 324 12.40 -6.39 20.06
C GLU A 324 10.97 -6.04 20.47
N PHE A 325 10.34 -5.04 19.83
CA PHE A 325 8.92 -4.78 20.04
C PHE A 325 8.07 -5.99 19.63
N ILE A 326 8.35 -6.59 18.47
CA ILE A 326 7.64 -7.79 17.99
C ILE A 326 7.86 -8.99 18.91
N LYS A 327 9.08 -9.23 19.39
CA LYS A 327 9.37 -10.28 20.38
C LYS A 327 8.62 -10.06 21.68
N SER A 328 8.51 -8.80 22.13
CA SER A 328 7.78 -8.46 23.35
C SER A 328 6.29 -8.88 23.29
N MET A 329 5.72 -9.00 22.08
CA MET A 329 4.35 -9.48 21.85
C MET A 329 4.18 -11.00 22.00
N GLY A 330 5.24 -11.74 22.35
CA GLY A 330 5.25 -13.18 22.53
C GLY A 330 5.65 -13.95 21.28
N VAL A 331 6.33 -13.33 20.32
CA VAL A 331 6.88 -14.01 19.14
C VAL A 331 8.17 -14.73 19.51
N GLU A 332 8.26 -16.01 19.20
CA GLU A 332 9.50 -16.79 19.32
C GLU A 332 10.30 -16.71 18.02
N ILE A 333 11.63 -16.59 18.12
CA ILE A 333 12.52 -16.53 16.95
C ILE A 333 13.67 -17.52 17.16
N VAL A 334 13.84 -18.43 16.19
CA VAL A 334 14.89 -19.44 16.14
C VAL A 334 15.81 -19.13 14.96
N LEU A 335 17.02 -18.69 15.27
CA LEU A 335 18.06 -18.34 14.30
C LEU A 335 18.86 -19.58 13.87
N ASN A 336 19.66 -19.45 12.81
CA ASN A 336 20.50 -20.52 12.26
C ASN A 336 19.72 -21.80 11.90
N LYS A 337 18.46 -21.65 11.50
CA LYS A 337 17.54 -22.73 11.14
C LYS A 337 17.06 -22.55 9.71
N GLU A 338 17.86 -23.06 8.78
CA GLU A 338 17.50 -23.09 7.37
C GLU A 338 16.33 -24.05 7.10
N PHE A 339 15.33 -23.55 6.38
CA PHE A 339 14.24 -24.34 5.84
C PHE A 339 14.70 -25.03 4.57
N GLY A 340 14.76 -26.35 4.58
CA GLY A 340 15.45 -27.14 3.56
C GLY A 340 15.31 -28.64 3.78
N SER A 341 16.22 -29.42 3.20
CA SER A 341 16.21 -30.88 3.31
C SER A 341 16.24 -31.43 4.75
N ASN A 342 16.83 -30.69 5.69
CA ASN A 342 16.95 -31.08 7.10
C ASN A 342 15.88 -30.45 8.00
N PHE A 343 14.97 -29.65 7.44
CA PHE A 343 13.89 -28.99 8.16
C PHE A 343 12.76 -28.66 7.19
N THR A 344 11.77 -29.54 7.15
CA THR A 344 10.71 -29.58 6.13
C THR A 344 9.35 -29.17 6.69
N VAL A 345 8.37 -28.99 5.80
CA VAL A 345 6.95 -28.83 6.18
C VAL A 345 6.46 -30.01 7.03
N ASP A 346 6.86 -31.24 6.72
CA ASP A 346 6.46 -32.42 7.48
C ASP A 346 7.04 -32.43 8.90
N ASP A 347 8.26 -31.89 9.08
CA ASP A 347 8.85 -31.74 10.41
C ASP A 347 8.10 -30.70 11.25
N LEU A 348 7.63 -29.61 10.63
CA LEU A 348 6.77 -28.63 11.28
C LEU A 348 5.43 -29.25 11.70
N TRP A 349 4.81 -30.06 10.85
CA TRP A 349 3.60 -30.80 11.21
C TRP A 349 3.81 -31.76 12.38
N LYS A 350 4.91 -32.53 12.38
CA LYS A 350 5.31 -33.39 13.50
C LYS A 350 5.59 -32.58 14.77
N GLY A 351 6.11 -31.35 14.63
CA GLY A 351 6.31 -30.39 15.71
C GLY A 351 5.03 -29.78 16.28
N GLY A 352 3.87 -30.11 15.72
CA GLY A 352 2.55 -29.67 16.17
C GLY A 352 2.12 -28.29 15.65
N PHE A 353 2.84 -27.74 14.66
CA PHE A 353 2.39 -26.55 13.95
C PHE A 353 1.13 -26.86 13.14
N LYS A 354 0.22 -25.88 13.03
CA LYS A 354 -1.05 -26.04 12.29
C LYS A 354 -1.09 -25.25 10.99
N SER A 355 -0.21 -24.28 10.85
CA SER A 355 0.00 -23.54 9.61
C SER A 355 1.46 -23.13 9.46
N VAL A 356 1.88 -22.93 8.22
CA VAL A 356 3.22 -22.43 7.84
C VAL A 356 3.04 -21.18 6.98
N PHE A 357 3.78 -20.11 7.27
CA PHE A 357 3.87 -18.94 6.40
C PHE A 357 5.30 -18.80 5.89
N ILE A 358 5.48 -18.84 4.57
CA ILE A 358 6.78 -18.79 3.90
C ILE A 358 7.08 -17.34 3.48
N ALA A 359 8.09 -16.74 4.09
CA ALA A 359 8.55 -15.37 3.86
C ALA A 359 10.07 -15.31 3.73
N VAL A 360 10.65 -16.24 2.96
CA VAL A 360 12.10 -16.39 2.75
C VAL A 360 12.73 -15.28 1.89
N GLY A 361 11.90 -14.49 1.21
CA GLY A 361 12.31 -13.37 0.36
C GLY A 361 13.16 -13.79 -0.85
N LEU A 362 13.82 -12.81 -1.46
CA LEU A 362 14.71 -12.99 -2.61
C LEU A 362 16.12 -12.50 -2.25
N TYR A 363 17.10 -13.40 -2.27
CA TYR A 363 18.48 -13.09 -1.84
C TYR A 363 19.55 -13.60 -2.80
N VAL A 364 19.18 -14.36 -3.84
CA VAL A 364 20.13 -14.79 -4.87
C VAL A 364 20.30 -13.65 -5.86
N PRO A 365 21.52 -13.13 -6.10
CA PRO A 365 21.72 -12.07 -7.08
C PRO A 365 21.31 -12.54 -8.48
N LYS A 366 20.54 -11.72 -9.20
CA LYS A 366 20.32 -11.96 -10.63
C LYS A 366 21.53 -11.46 -11.40
N THR A 367 21.90 -12.20 -12.43
CA THR A 367 22.92 -11.78 -13.40
C THR A 367 22.33 -11.74 -14.80
N LEU A 368 22.94 -10.97 -15.70
CA LEU A 368 22.56 -10.92 -17.10
C LEU A 368 23.20 -12.09 -17.88
N ARG A 369 24.14 -12.81 -17.27
CA ARG A 369 24.95 -13.88 -17.88
C ARG A 369 25.75 -13.36 -19.07
N LEU A 370 26.23 -12.12 -18.95
CA LEU A 370 27.10 -11.53 -19.95
C LEU A 370 28.47 -12.20 -19.91
N GLU A 371 29.15 -12.19 -21.04
CA GLU A 371 30.59 -12.46 -21.08
C GLU A 371 31.32 -11.42 -20.22
N GLY A 372 32.24 -11.88 -19.36
CA GLY A 372 33.06 -11.05 -18.48
C GLY A 372 32.47 -10.71 -17.12
N GLU A 373 31.31 -11.26 -16.74
CA GLU A 373 30.75 -11.10 -15.38
C GLU A 373 31.62 -11.72 -14.28
N ASP A 374 32.55 -12.61 -14.63
CA ASP A 374 33.48 -13.31 -13.73
C ASP A 374 34.87 -12.66 -13.65
N LEU A 375 35.08 -11.54 -14.35
CA LEU A 375 36.33 -10.80 -14.28
C LEU A 375 36.57 -10.23 -12.87
N PRO A 376 37.83 -10.08 -12.44
CA PRO A 376 38.16 -9.40 -11.19
C PRO A 376 37.56 -7.99 -11.16
N ASN A 377 37.10 -7.55 -9.99
CA ASN A 377 36.42 -6.26 -9.75
C ASN A 377 35.03 -6.14 -10.41
N VAL A 378 34.45 -7.25 -10.88
CA VAL A 378 33.02 -7.35 -11.20
C VAL A 378 32.30 -8.01 -10.02
N ASP A 379 31.45 -7.26 -9.34
CA ASP A 379 30.68 -7.72 -8.19
C ASP A 379 29.17 -7.69 -8.47
N VAL A 380 28.40 -8.37 -7.63
CA VAL A 380 26.94 -8.22 -7.56
C VAL A 380 26.57 -7.36 -6.37
N ALA A 381 25.50 -6.57 -6.50
CA ALA A 381 25.17 -5.53 -5.53
C ALA A 381 24.99 -6.05 -4.10
N ILE A 382 24.39 -7.23 -3.91
CA ILE A 382 24.15 -7.77 -2.58
C ILE A 382 25.46 -8.09 -1.85
N ASP A 383 26.45 -8.66 -2.55
CA ASP A 383 27.74 -9.03 -1.97
C ASP A 383 28.59 -7.78 -1.70
N PHE A 384 28.61 -6.84 -2.66
CA PHE A 384 29.27 -5.54 -2.52
C PHE A 384 28.74 -4.78 -1.29
N LEU A 385 27.42 -4.60 -1.20
CA LEU A 385 26.81 -3.84 -0.11
C LEU A 385 26.99 -4.54 1.24
N LEU A 386 26.82 -5.87 1.29
CA LEU A 386 26.96 -6.63 2.53
C LEU A 386 28.38 -6.55 3.09
N ASP A 387 29.39 -6.78 2.26
CA ASP A 387 30.79 -6.72 2.68
C ASP A 387 31.15 -5.32 3.20
N ARG A 388 30.72 -4.27 2.50
CA ARG A 388 31.04 -2.89 2.90
C ARG A 388 30.20 -2.42 4.08
N LYS A 389 28.97 -2.94 4.28
CA LYS A 389 28.13 -2.60 5.43
C LYS A 389 28.83 -2.86 6.77
N TYR A 390 29.58 -3.96 6.88
CA TYR A 390 30.29 -4.35 8.10
C TYR A 390 31.82 -4.25 7.98
N GLY A 391 32.35 -4.08 6.76
CA GLY A 391 33.77 -4.01 6.46
C GLY A 391 34.32 -2.59 6.25
N CYS A 392 33.48 -1.59 5.92
CA CYS A 392 33.94 -0.25 5.53
C CYS A 392 34.83 0.46 6.56
N ALA A 393 34.60 0.22 7.86
CA ALA A 393 35.42 0.79 8.93
C ALA A 393 36.90 0.37 8.85
N LYS A 394 37.23 -0.72 8.13
CA LYS A 394 38.61 -1.19 7.95
C LYS A 394 39.38 -0.35 6.92
N ASN A 395 38.70 0.22 5.93
CA ASN A 395 39.33 1.03 4.89
C ASN A 395 38.35 2.10 4.37
N PRO A 396 38.29 3.28 5.02
CA PRO A 396 37.31 4.32 4.66
C PRO A 396 37.59 5.03 3.33
N GLU A 397 38.78 4.84 2.74
CA GLU A 397 39.16 5.37 1.43
C GLU A 397 39.42 4.25 0.41
N GLU A 398 38.72 3.11 0.54
CA GLU A 398 38.90 1.91 -0.29
C GLU A 398 38.95 2.21 -1.79
N PHE A 399 38.10 3.13 -2.26
CA PHE A 399 37.93 3.44 -3.67
C PHE A 399 38.47 4.81 -4.05
N LYS A 400 39.42 5.37 -3.28
CA LYS A 400 39.98 6.70 -3.55
C LYS A 400 40.44 6.88 -4.99
N GLY A 401 39.76 7.78 -5.71
CA GLY A 401 40.07 8.12 -7.11
C GLY A 401 39.69 7.05 -8.13
N LYS A 402 38.90 6.04 -7.74
CA LYS A 402 38.41 4.96 -8.62
C LYS A 402 37.08 5.33 -9.27
N THR A 403 36.81 4.74 -10.42
CA THR A 403 35.53 4.89 -11.13
C THR A 403 34.75 3.58 -11.19
N PHE A 404 33.42 3.69 -11.21
CA PHE A 404 32.49 2.56 -11.13
C PHE A 404 31.52 2.56 -12.30
N GLY A 405 31.24 1.37 -12.84
CA GLY A 405 30.13 1.13 -13.75
C GLY A 405 29.07 0.27 -13.05
N ILE A 406 27.82 0.70 -13.01
CA ILE A 406 26.75 0.01 -12.29
C ILE A 406 25.68 -0.39 -13.29
N ILE A 407 25.37 -1.68 -13.38
CA ILE A 407 24.29 -2.18 -14.24
C ILE A 407 22.99 -2.18 -13.43
N GLY A 408 22.11 -1.23 -13.73
CA GLY A 408 20.87 -0.91 -13.01
C GLY A 408 20.86 0.56 -12.55
N GLY A 409 19.66 1.07 -12.28
CA GLY A 409 19.40 2.45 -11.87
C GLY A 409 18.33 2.59 -10.78
N GLY A 410 17.82 1.48 -10.27
CA GLY A 410 16.90 1.44 -9.14
C GLY A 410 17.56 1.77 -7.79
N ALA A 411 16.78 1.69 -6.70
CA ALA A 411 17.25 2.05 -5.35
C ALA A 411 18.52 1.32 -4.91
N VAL A 412 18.67 0.03 -5.26
CA VAL A 412 19.87 -0.76 -4.93
C VAL A 412 21.10 -0.26 -5.70
N ALA A 413 20.94 0.15 -6.96
CA ALA A 413 22.03 0.69 -7.77
C ALA A 413 22.51 2.05 -7.22
N VAL A 414 21.57 2.87 -6.72
CA VAL A 414 21.90 4.09 -5.98
C VAL A 414 22.67 3.77 -4.70
N ASP A 415 22.23 2.80 -3.91
CA ASP A 415 22.95 2.40 -2.69
C ASP A 415 24.39 1.96 -2.98
N VAL A 416 24.61 1.24 -4.09
CA VAL A 416 25.96 0.88 -4.56
C VAL A 416 26.77 2.13 -4.89
N GLY A 417 26.22 3.03 -5.70
CA GLY A 417 26.90 4.25 -6.11
C GLY A 417 27.27 5.16 -4.93
N GLU A 418 26.31 5.39 -4.02
CA GLU A 418 26.52 6.21 -2.83
C GLU A 418 27.56 5.58 -1.91
N THR A 419 27.52 4.25 -1.74
CA THR A 419 28.52 3.53 -0.95
C THR A 419 29.91 3.66 -1.57
N ALA A 420 30.05 3.53 -2.89
CA ALA A 420 31.31 3.70 -3.58
C ALA A 420 31.87 5.12 -3.43
N ILE A 421 31.03 6.14 -3.60
CA ILE A 421 31.41 7.56 -3.44
C ILE A 421 31.82 7.87 -2.00
N ARG A 422 31.07 7.38 -1.00
CA ARG A 422 31.40 7.52 0.42
C ARG A 422 32.74 6.88 0.79
N LEU A 423 33.18 5.88 0.02
CA LEU A 423 34.48 5.21 0.14
C LEU A 423 35.56 5.81 -0.77
N GLY A 424 35.31 6.97 -1.38
CA GLY A 424 36.29 7.77 -2.11
C GLY A 424 36.27 7.62 -3.64
N ALA A 425 35.31 6.91 -4.21
CA ALA A 425 35.16 6.84 -5.67
C ALA A 425 34.93 8.25 -6.25
N SER A 426 35.59 8.55 -7.37
CA SER A 426 35.49 9.87 -8.01
C SER A 426 34.29 10.01 -8.94
N LYS A 427 33.75 8.90 -9.45
CA LYS A 427 32.62 8.87 -10.38
C LYS A 427 31.96 7.50 -10.41
N THR A 428 30.63 7.47 -10.56
CA THR A 428 29.85 6.25 -10.82
C THR A 428 28.96 6.47 -12.05
N ASP A 429 29.03 5.56 -13.02
CA ASP A 429 28.19 5.54 -14.22
C ASP A 429 27.13 4.44 -14.07
N LEU A 430 25.84 4.81 -14.02
CA LEU A 430 24.71 3.90 -13.88
C LEU A 430 24.07 3.65 -15.25
N VAL A 431 23.91 2.38 -15.63
CA VAL A 431 23.36 1.96 -16.92
C VAL A 431 22.04 1.23 -16.68
N ASP A 432 20.93 1.79 -17.14
CA ASP A 432 19.60 1.17 -16.99
C ASP A 432 18.80 1.24 -18.30
N ILE A 433 17.99 0.20 -18.52
CA ILE A 433 17.04 0.12 -19.63
C ILE A 433 15.81 1.00 -19.43
N LEU A 434 15.53 1.41 -18.19
CA LEU A 434 14.40 2.26 -17.84
C LEU A 434 14.65 3.72 -18.23
N THR A 435 13.54 4.46 -18.38
CA THR A 435 13.58 5.90 -18.64
C THR A 435 13.77 6.68 -17.35
N GLU A 436 14.21 7.93 -17.47
CA GLU A 436 14.33 8.86 -16.34
C GLU A 436 13.00 9.04 -15.60
N GLU A 437 11.88 9.18 -16.31
CA GLU A 437 10.57 9.38 -15.68
C GLU A 437 10.15 8.19 -14.81
N VAL A 438 10.51 6.95 -15.20
CA VAL A 438 10.25 5.76 -14.38
C VAL A 438 11.09 5.77 -13.10
N LEU A 439 12.34 6.23 -13.19
CA LEU A 439 13.27 6.30 -12.05
C LEU A 439 13.20 7.60 -11.25
N LYS A 440 12.39 8.57 -11.66
CA LYS A 440 12.29 9.91 -11.03
C LYS A 440 12.15 9.88 -9.52
N ASN A 441 11.41 8.92 -8.96
CA ASN A 441 11.23 8.78 -7.52
C ASN A 441 12.47 8.27 -6.78
N VAL A 442 13.35 7.55 -7.46
CA VAL A 442 14.66 7.15 -6.93
C VAL A 442 15.61 8.35 -7.01
N LEU A 443 15.60 9.06 -8.14
CA LEU A 443 16.51 10.18 -8.40
C LEU A 443 16.20 11.45 -7.58
N LYS A 444 14.94 11.65 -7.17
CA LYS A 444 14.53 12.83 -6.40
C LYS A 444 15.27 12.93 -5.05
N ASP A 445 15.62 11.79 -4.45
CA ASP A 445 16.23 11.72 -3.12
C ASP A 445 17.77 11.88 -3.16
N LEU A 446 18.39 11.83 -4.35
CA LEU A 446 19.83 12.04 -4.52
C LEU A 446 20.23 13.47 -4.15
N HIS A 447 21.27 13.60 -3.33
CA HIS A 447 21.82 14.89 -2.95
C HIS A 447 22.47 15.58 -4.17
N GLU A 448 22.46 16.92 -4.21
CA GLU A 448 23.01 17.69 -5.34
C GLU A 448 24.48 17.32 -5.64
N ALA A 449 25.30 17.22 -4.60
CA ALA A 449 26.70 16.78 -4.73
C ALA A 449 26.86 15.35 -5.29
N GLU A 450 25.90 14.45 -5.06
CA GLU A 450 25.94 13.10 -5.61
C GLU A 450 25.54 13.10 -7.09
N ARG A 451 24.59 13.96 -7.50
CA ARG A 451 24.18 14.12 -8.91
C ARG A 451 25.31 14.60 -9.81
N GLU A 452 26.29 15.34 -9.28
CA GLU A 452 27.45 15.80 -10.06
C GLU A 452 28.41 14.66 -10.42
N VAL A 453 28.43 13.56 -9.64
CA VAL A 453 29.38 12.45 -9.81
C VAL A 453 28.71 11.12 -10.17
N MET A 454 27.37 11.06 -10.12
CA MET A 454 26.55 9.94 -10.58
C MET A 454 25.97 10.24 -11.97
N GLU A 455 26.53 9.62 -13.01
CA GLU A 455 26.06 9.78 -14.38
C GLU A 455 25.08 8.66 -14.75
N TYR A 456 23.88 9.00 -15.20
CA TYR A 456 22.86 8.04 -15.62
C TYR A 456 22.79 7.89 -17.13
N HIS A 457 22.90 6.65 -17.58
CA HIS A 457 22.72 6.22 -18.96
C HIS A 457 21.37 5.51 -19.07
N PHE A 458 20.29 6.29 -19.22
CA PHE A 458 18.93 5.77 -19.43
C PHE A 458 18.79 5.10 -20.80
N GLU A 459 17.79 4.22 -20.90
CA GLU A 459 17.47 3.47 -22.13
C GLU A 459 18.72 2.85 -22.75
N THR A 460 19.56 2.27 -21.89
CA THR A 460 20.86 1.71 -22.26
C THR A 460 20.96 0.28 -21.72
N SER A 461 21.43 -0.62 -22.57
CA SER A 461 21.70 -2.02 -22.21
C SER A 461 23.18 -2.33 -22.41
N THR A 462 23.65 -3.42 -21.81
CA THR A 462 25.05 -3.87 -21.86
C THR A 462 25.15 -5.18 -22.66
N THR A 463 26.09 -5.25 -23.60
CA THR A 463 26.35 -6.43 -24.43
C THR A 463 27.28 -7.41 -23.73
N ASN A 464 28.41 -6.93 -23.22
CA ASN A 464 29.39 -7.71 -22.48
C ASN A 464 30.31 -6.79 -21.67
N ILE A 465 31.11 -7.41 -20.79
CA ILE A 465 32.15 -6.77 -20.01
C ILE A 465 33.50 -7.26 -20.54
N THR A 466 34.41 -6.34 -20.81
CA THR A 466 35.77 -6.67 -21.28
C THR A 466 36.82 -6.02 -20.39
N GLN A 467 38.05 -6.56 -20.39
CA GLN A 467 39.19 -5.93 -19.73
C GLN A 467 40.07 -5.22 -20.76
N GLU A 468 40.37 -3.95 -20.51
CA GLU A 468 41.25 -3.12 -21.33
C GLU A 468 42.73 -3.41 -21.01
N PRO A 469 43.68 -3.06 -21.90
CA PRO A 469 45.11 -3.38 -21.73
C PRO A 469 45.76 -2.79 -20.48
N ASP A 470 45.21 -1.71 -19.92
CA ASP A 470 45.67 -1.07 -18.69
C ASP A 470 45.11 -1.73 -17.41
N GLY A 471 44.31 -2.79 -17.58
CA GLY A 471 43.70 -3.57 -16.50
C GLY A 471 42.31 -3.08 -16.09
N LYS A 472 41.83 -1.94 -16.62
CA LYS A 472 40.48 -1.44 -16.35
C LYS A 472 39.41 -2.29 -17.03
N LEU A 473 38.20 -2.21 -16.51
CA LEU A 473 37.03 -2.87 -17.08
C LEU A 473 36.32 -1.92 -18.05
N ALA A 474 35.67 -2.48 -19.06
CA ALA A 474 34.82 -1.74 -19.99
C ALA A 474 33.44 -2.37 -20.06
N LEU A 475 32.41 -1.57 -19.76
CA LEU A 475 31.02 -1.88 -20.08
C LEU A 475 30.78 -1.53 -21.54
N ASN A 476 30.54 -2.54 -22.37
CA ASN A 476 30.18 -2.33 -23.78
C ASN A 476 28.67 -2.16 -23.88
N CYS A 477 28.22 -0.93 -24.10
CA CYS A 477 26.83 -0.52 -24.01
C CYS A 477 26.24 -0.13 -25.37
N TYR A 478 24.91 -0.11 -25.44
CA TYR A 478 24.15 0.36 -26.59
C TYR A 478 22.81 0.95 -26.15
N LYS A 479 22.26 1.88 -26.95
CA LYS A 479 20.92 2.42 -26.71
C LYS A 479 19.82 1.46 -27.18
N ILE A 480 18.70 1.49 -26.48
CA ILE A 480 17.52 0.69 -26.77
C ILE A 480 16.31 1.57 -27.06
N GLU A 481 15.37 1.02 -27.80
CA GLU A 481 14.02 1.56 -27.94
C GLU A 481 13.00 0.55 -27.41
N TRP A 482 12.06 1.04 -26.60
CA TRP A 482 10.95 0.25 -26.07
C TRP A 482 9.83 0.15 -27.11
N GLY A 483 9.50 -1.07 -27.56
CA GLY A 483 8.35 -1.30 -28.44
C GLY A 483 7.02 -1.40 -27.69
N ASP A 484 5.93 -1.45 -28.45
CA ASP A 484 4.57 -1.51 -27.91
C ASP A 484 4.28 -2.85 -27.19
N PRO A 485 3.56 -2.81 -26.06
CA PRO A 485 3.22 -4.01 -25.31
C PRO A 485 2.07 -4.77 -25.98
N GLU A 486 2.32 -5.51 -27.05
CA GLU A 486 1.30 -6.40 -27.63
C GLU A 486 1.04 -7.64 -26.75
N THR A 487 2.04 -8.12 -26.00
CA THR A 487 1.94 -9.30 -25.13
C THR A 487 2.72 -9.15 -23.82
N GLY A 488 2.23 -8.32 -22.90
CA GLY A 488 2.72 -8.24 -21.52
C GLY A 488 4.12 -7.62 -21.36
N ARG A 489 5.18 -8.19 -21.94
CA ARG A 489 6.53 -7.63 -21.92
C ARG A 489 6.75 -6.76 -23.14
N ARG A 490 7.15 -5.51 -22.92
CA ARG A 490 7.56 -4.62 -24.02
C ARG A 490 8.84 -5.18 -24.66
N PRO A 491 8.87 -5.38 -25.99
CA PRO A 491 10.09 -5.77 -26.67
C PRO A 491 11.14 -4.67 -26.57
N LEU A 492 12.41 -5.09 -26.52
CA LEU A 492 13.58 -4.22 -26.48
C LEU A 492 14.30 -4.35 -27.81
N THR A 493 14.39 -3.25 -28.55
CA THR A 493 15.11 -3.21 -29.83
C THR A 493 16.40 -2.42 -29.64
N LYS A 494 17.52 -3.00 -30.07
CA LYS A 494 18.81 -2.30 -30.11
C LYS A 494 18.76 -1.22 -31.19
N ILE A 495 19.21 -0.02 -30.85
CA ILE A 495 19.45 1.05 -31.83
C ILE A 495 20.82 0.80 -32.45
N GLU A 496 20.88 0.36 -33.70
CA GLU A 496 22.15 0.08 -34.39
C GLU A 496 23.00 1.35 -34.57
N GLY A 497 24.32 1.25 -34.35
CA GLY A 497 25.24 2.39 -34.42
C GLY A 497 25.27 3.26 -33.16
N SER A 498 24.55 2.86 -32.10
CA SER A 498 24.54 3.55 -30.80
C SER A 498 25.50 2.95 -29.77
N GLU A 499 26.42 2.09 -30.20
CA GLU A 499 27.37 1.40 -29.32
C GLU A 499 28.42 2.36 -28.75
N PHE A 500 28.69 2.21 -27.46
CA PHE A 500 29.72 2.98 -26.77
C PHE A 500 30.31 2.17 -25.62
N LYS A 501 31.45 2.64 -25.09
CA LYS A 501 32.13 2.01 -23.96
C LYS A 501 32.18 2.94 -22.76
N ILE A 502 31.96 2.39 -21.57
CA ILE A 502 32.21 3.06 -20.30
C ILE A 502 33.39 2.33 -19.63
N VAL A 503 34.54 2.99 -19.52
CA VAL A 503 35.78 2.39 -18.98
C VAL A 503 35.95 2.78 -17.51
N VAL A 504 36.02 1.79 -16.63
CA VAL A 504 35.92 1.94 -15.17
C VAL A 504 36.86 0.98 -14.42
N ASP A 505 37.16 1.27 -13.16
CA ASP A 505 37.97 0.38 -12.31
C ASP A 505 37.16 -0.81 -11.77
N TYR A 506 35.88 -0.61 -11.48
CA TYR A 506 34.97 -1.60 -10.89
C TYR A 506 33.64 -1.64 -11.63
N ILE A 507 33.01 -2.82 -11.68
CA ILE A 507 31.65 -2.98 -12.17
C ILE A 507 30.79 -3.66 -11.11
N VAL A 508 29.57 -3.16 -10.90
CA VAL A 508 28.62 -3.78 -9.97
C VAL A 508 27.27 -4.04 -10.66
N ILE A 509 26.79 -5.28 -10.59
CA ILE A 509 25.51 -5.69 -11.20
C ILE A 509 24.40 -5.57 -10.15
N ALA A 510 23.44 -4.69 -10.40
CA ALA A 510 22.37 -4.29 -9.48
C ALA A 510 20.95 -4.47 -10.07
N ILE A 511 20.73 -5.57 -10.79
CA ILE A 511 19.47 -5.84 -11.54
C ILE A 511 18.41 -6.62 -10.73
N GLY A 512 18.57 -6.66 -9.41
CA GLY A 512 17.65 -7.31 -8.47
C GLY A 512 18.05 -8.73 -8.05
N GLN A 513 17.18 -9.34 -7.25
CA GLN A 513 17.40 -10.66 -6.65
C GLN A 513 16.35 -11.68 -7.14
N GLY A 514 16.65 -12.95 -6.92
CA GLY A 514 15.80 -14.11 -7.13
C GLY A 514 15.83 -15.05 -5.93
N LEU A 515 15.15 -16.19 -6.08
CA LEU A 515 15.03 -17.21 -5.04
C LEU A 515 15.97 -18.39 -5.34
N ASP A 516 16.60 -18.94 -4.29
CA ASP A 516 17.13 -20.31 -4.37
C ASP A 516 16.00 -21.33 -4.16
N LEU A 517 15.59 -21.97 -5.25
CA LEU A 517 14.50 -22.93 -5.26
C LEU A 517 14.89 -24.28 -4.63
N LYS A 518 16.18 -24.63 -4.58
CA LYS A 518 16.61 -25.95 -4.10
C LYS A 518 16.19 -26.25 -2.66
N PRO A 519 16.49 -25.38 -1.66
CA PRO A 519 16.08 -25.63 -0.29
C PRO A 519 14.56 -25.63 -0.16
N LEU A 520 13.87 -24.71 -0.82
CA LEU A 520 12.40 -24.60 -0.78
C LEU A 520 11.71 -25.86 -1.34
N ASN A 521 12.19 -26.36 -2.49
CA ASN A 521 11.67 -27.57 -3.11
C ASN A 521 11.93 -28.80 -2.25
N ALA A 522 13.11 -28.91 -1.64
CA ALA A 522 13.42 -29.99 -0.71
C ALA A 522 12.52 -29.94 0.54
N ALA A 523 12.30 -28.75 1.10
CA ALA A 523 11.48 -28.56 2.29
C ALA A 523 9.98 -28.84 2.08
N THR A 524 9.52 -28.75 0.83
CA THR A 524 8.11 -28.90 0.45
C THR A 524 7.83 -30.13 -0.42
N ASP A 525 8.81 -31.02 -0.58
CA ASP A 525 8.69 -32.23 -1.41
C ASP A 525 8.22 -31.92 -2.85
N ASN A 526 8.74 -30.82 -3.43
CA ASN A 526 8.38 -30.29 -4.75
C ASN A 526 6.88 -30.03 -4.97
N LYS A 527 6.10 -29.84 -3.90
CA LYS A 527 4.64 -29.61 -3.98
C LYS A 527 4.27 -28.15 -4.21
N LEU A 528 5.19 -27.21 -4.00
CA LEU A 528 4.95 -25.80 -4.30
C LEU A 528 4.93 -25.55 -5.80
N LYS A 529 3.88 -24.87 -6.26
CA LYS A 529 3.79 -24.37 -7.63
C LYS A 529 4.54 -23.04 -7.70
N ILE A 530 5.49 -22.95 -8.63
CA ILE A 530 6.33 -21.77 -8.80
C ILE A 530 6.25 -21.31 -10.25
N GLU A 531 5.91 -20.04 -10.45
CA GLU A 531 5.84 -19.42 -11.76
C GLU A 531 6.74 -18.19 -11.78
N ARG A 532 7.63 -18.11 -12.77
CA ARG A 532 8.57 -16.97 -12.94
C ARG A 532 9.40 -16.65 -11.69
N GLY A 533 9.67 -17.66 -10.86
CA GLY A 533 10.48 -17.52 -9.64
C GLY A 533 9.72 -17.01 -8.42
N ILE A 534 8.38 -17.01 -8.45
CA ILE A 534 7.48 -16.58 -7.37
C ILE A 534 6.57 -17.76 -7.01
N ILE A 535 6.23 -17.90 -5.72
CA ILE A 535 5.29 -18.94 -5.26
C ILE A 535 3.87 -18.55 -5.70
N VAL A 536 3.17 -19.49 -6.35
CA VAL A 536 1.76 -19.27 -6.70
C VAL A 536 0.91 -19.44 -5.45
N VAL A 537 0.15 -18.39 -5.13
CA VAL A 537 -0.80 -18.33 -4.02
C VAL A 537 -2.18 -17.91 -4.50
N ASP A 538 -3.20 -18.13 -3.68
CA ASP A 538 -4.50 -17.47 -3.83
C ASP A 538 -4.38 -15.97 -3.55
N ASP A 539 -4.90 -15.14 -4.46
CA ASP A 539 -4.75 -13.68 -4.40
C ASP A 539 -5.45 -13.03 -3.19
N LEU A 540 -6.39 -13.72 -2.55
CA LEU A 540 -7.14 -13.21 -1.39
C LEU A 540 -6.59 -13.76 -0.08
N THR A 541 -6.32 -15.07 -0.01
CA THR A 541 -5.94 -15.75 1.23
C THR A 541 -4.43 -15.89 1.40
N PHE A 542 -3.66 -15.75 0.32
CA PHE A 542 -2.23 -16.04 0.25
C PHE A 542 -1.88 -17.52 0.52
N GLU A 543 -2.86 -18.42 0.47
CA GLU A 543 -2.65 -19.86 0.62
C GLU A 543 -2.04 -20.45 -0.65
N THR A 544 -1.06 -21.34 -0.49
CA THR A 544 -0.42 -22.07 -1.59
C THR A 544 -1.26 -23.29 -2.00
N GLY A 545 -0.80 -24.05 -3.00
CA GLY A 545 -1.39 -25.35 -3.33
C GLY A 545 -1.26 -26.42 -2.22
N ILE A 546 -0.50 -26.16 -1.16
CA ILE A 546 -0.37 -27.05 0.00
C ILE A 546 -1.27 -26.51 1.12
N PRO A 547 -2.32 -27.25 1.54
CA PRO A 547 -3.25 -26.79 2.57
C PRO A 547 -2.56 -26.40 3.88
N GLY A 548 -2.93 -25.23 4.42
CA GLY A 548 -2.33 -24.67 5.64
C GLY A 548 -0.94 -24.07 5.44
N VAL A 549 -0.41 -24.03 4.22
CA VAL A 549 0.84 -23.34 3.87
C VAL A 549 0.51 -22.08 3.07
N PHE A 550 0.97 -20.95 3.57
CA PHE A 550 0.80 -19.62 3.02
C PHE A 550 2.16 -19.05 2.59
N ALA A 551 2.19 -18.08 1.70
CA ALA A 551 3.43 -17.39 1.32
C ALA A 551 3.20 -15.89 1.11
N GLY A 552 4.23 -15.08 1.33
CA GLY A 552 4.19 -13.65 1.05
C GLY A 552 5.47 -12.90 1.39
N GLY A 553 5.51 -11.62 1.03
CA GLY A 553 6.73 -10.81 1.02
C GLY A 553 7.24 -10.67 -0.41
N ASP A 554 8.56 -10.67 -0.59
CA ASP A 554 9.16 -10.59 -1.93
C ASP A 554 8.98 -11.87 -2.77
N ILE A 555 8.53 -12.97 -2.15
CA ILE A 555 8.50 -14.33 -2.71
C ILE A 555 7.12 -14.80 -3.19
#